data_AF-A0A2V6PYB8-F1
#
_entry.id   AF-A0A2V6PYB8-F1
#
_cell.length_a   1.000
_cell.length_b   1.000
_cell.length_c   1.000
_cell.angle_alpha   90.00
_cell.angle_beta   90.00
_cell.angle_gamma   90.00
#
_symmetry.space_group_name_H-M   'P 1'
#
loop_
_entity.id
_entity.type
_entity.pdbx_description
1 polymer ?
#
loop_
_entity_poly.entity_id
_entity_poly.type
_entity_poly.pdbx_seq_one_letter_code
_entity_poly.pdbx_strand_id
1 'polypeptide(L)' 'MEKVTIETMRAMMRLAGFEWSDAELEALRPLVETNLRLLDRLEAASPRTIDPSTQYRLF' A
#
# COMPACT_ATOMS: atom_id res chain seq x y z
N MET A 1 14.25 -0.30 -0.84
CA MET A 1 12.99 0.44 -1.01
C MET A 1 13.20 1.90 -0.68
N GLU A 2 12.86 2.80 -1.60
CA GLU A 2 12.85 4.24 -1.34
C GLU A 2 11.78 4.58 -0.30
N LYS A 3 12.01 5.58 0.55
CA LYS A 3 11.00 6.01 1.54
C LYS A 3 9.78 6.56 0.80
N VAL A 4 8.58 6.14 1.22
CA VAL A 4 7.33 6.73 0.70
C VAL A 4 7.33 8.23 1.03
N THR A 5 6.92 9.09 0.10
CA THR A 5 6.87 10.55 0.32
C THR A 5 5.49 10.99 0.82
N ILE A 6 5.40 12.14 1.49
CA ILE A 6 4.10 12.67 1.95
C ILE A 6 3.18 13.00 0.76
N GLU A 7 3.74 13.46 -0.36
CA GLU A 7 3.02 13.76 -1.59
C GLU A 7 2.36 12.50 -2.16
N THR A 8 3.08 11.37 -2.13
CA THR A 8 2.57 10.07 -2.57
C THR A 8 1.41 9.62 -1.68
N MET A 9 1.57 9.73 -0.36
CA MET A 9 0.52 9.37 0.59
C MET A 9 -0.73 10.25 0.42
N ARG A 10 -0.54 11.56 0.20
CA ARG A 10 -1.62 12.51 -0.07
C ARG A 10 -2.37 12.16 -1.36
N ALA A 11 -1.64 11.84 -2.43
CA ALA A 11 -2.25 11.44 -3.70
C ALA A 11 -3.08 10.15 -3.55
N MET A 12 -2.56 9.15 -2.84
CA MET A 12 -3.28 7.90 -2.57
C MET A 12 -4.57 8.12 -1.77
N MET A 13 -4.53 8.93 -0.72
CA MET A 13 -5.71 9.18 0.11
C MET A 13 -6.79 9.95 -0.65
N ARG A 14 -6.39 10.92 -1.49
CA ARG A 14 -7.32 11.59 -2.40
C ARG A 14 -7.99 10.64 -3.37
N LEU A 15 -7.25 9.70 -3.96
CA LEU A 15 -7.81 8.67 -4.85
C LEU A 15 -8.79 7.74 -4.12
N ALA A 16 -8.55 7.49 -2.83
CA ALA A 16 -9.44 6.72 -1.97
C ALA A 16 -10.63 7.54 -1.39
N GLY A 17 -10.71 8.84 -1.68
CA GLY A 17 -11.78 9.72 -1.20
C GLY A 17 -11.63 10.22 0.25
N PHE A 18 -10.42 10.12 0.83
CA PHE A 18 -10.12 10.62 2.17
C PHE A 18 -9.46 12.00 2.12
N GLU A 19 -9.89 12.89 3.01
CA GLU A 19 -9.34 14.25 3.20
C GLU A 19 -8.47 14.33 4.45
N TRP A 20 -7.46 13.47 4.55
CA TRP A 20 -6.54 13.48 5.68
C TRP A 20 -5.53 14.62 5.60
N SER A 21 -5.25 15.21 6.76
CA SER A 21 -4.21 16.21 6.94
C SER A 21 -2.82 15.59 6.84
N ASP A 22 -1.82 16.41 6.55
CA ASP A 22 -0.41 15.98 6.51
C ASP A 22 0.04 15.36 7.85
N ALA A 23 -0.48 15.84 8.99
CA ALA A 23 -0.17 15.26 10.31
C ALA A 23 -0.72 13.84 10.49
N GLU A 24 -1.94 13.58 10.00
CA GLU A 24 -2.54 12.24 10.01
C GLU A 24 -1.80 11.30 9.06
N LEU A 25 -1.36 11.78 7.90
CA LEU A 25 -0.54 11.02 6.97
C LEU A 25 0.82 10.66 7.58
N GLU A 26 1.50 11.61 8.21
CA GLU A 26 2.78 11.38 8.89
C GLU A 26 2.65 10.35 10.02
N ALA A 27 1.55 10.39 10.78
CA ALA A 27 1.28 9.40 11.83
C ALA A 27 1.17 7.97 11.27
N LEU A 28 0.72 7.81 10.02
CA LEU A 28 0.58 6.53 9.34
C LEU A 28 1.83 6.09 8.58
N ARG A 29 2.80 6.98 8.34
CA ARG A 29 4.02 6.68 7.58
C ARG A 29 4.74 5.41 8.08
N PRO A 30 4.95 5.18 9.39
CA PRO A 30 5.64 3.97 9.86
C PRO A 30 4.89 2.66 9.50
N LEU A 31 3.55 2.71 9.52
CA LEU A 31 2.71 1.57 9.16
C LEU A 31 2.80 1.30 7.65
N VAL A 32 2.70 2.34 6.83
CA VAL A 32 2.83 2.24 5.37
C VAL A 32 4.19 1.67 4.98
N GLU A 33 5.28 2.18 5.55
CA GLU A 33 6.63 1.66 5.30
C GLU A 33 6.78 0.19 5.72
N THR A 34 6.12 -0.22 6.81
CA THR A 34 6.12 -1.62 7.25
C THR A 34 5.41 -2.52 6.25
N ASN A 35 4.25 -2.11 5.77
CA ASN A 35 3.49 -2.88 4.78
C ASN A 35 4.22 -2.99 3.45
N LEU A 36 4.85 -1.91 2.98
CA LEU A 36 5.65 -1.94 1.76
C LEU A 36 6.84 -2.91 1.89
N ARG A 37 7.52 -2.95 3.06
CA ARG A 37 8.58 -3.96 3.31
C ARG A 37 8.07 -5.40 3.30
N LEU A 38 6.82 -5.63 3.69
CA LEU A 38 6.22 -6.96 3.62
C LEU A 38 5.88 -7.34 2.18
N LEU A 39 5.43 -6.38 1.36
CA LEU A 39 5.17 -6.59 -0.07
C LEU A 39 6.46 -6.90 -0.83
N ASP A 40 7.56 -6.20 -0.57
CA ASP A 40 8.88 -6.51 -1.15
C ASP A 40 9.28 -7.97 -0.92
N ARG A 41 8.96 -8.54 0.26
CA ARG A 41 9.24 -9.95 0.57
C ARG A 41 8.33 -10.90 -0.21
N LEU A 42 7.09 -10.49 -0.50
CA LEU A 42 6.16 -11.29 -1.28
C LEU A 42 6.56 -11.33 -2.76
N GLU A 43 7.04 -10.22 -3.31
CA GLU A 43 7.58 -10.20 -4.69
C GLU A 43 8.79 -11.11 -4.86
N ALA A 44 9.63 -11.22 -3.82
CA ALA A 44 10.75 -12.15 -3.82
C ALA A 44 10.35 -13.63 -3.76
N ALA A 45 9.10 -13.93 -3.39
CA ALA A 45 8.58 -15.29 -3.45
C ALA A 45 8.15 -15.60 -4.89
N SER A 46 8.82 -16.56 -5.53
CA SER A 46 8.49 -16.97 -6.90
C SER A 46 7.00 -17.34 -7.01
N PRO A 47 6.22 -16.63 -7.86
CA PRO A 47 4.88 -17.07 -8.16
C PRO A 47 4.99 -18.46 -8.78
N ARG A 48 4.33 -19.46 -8.18
CA ARG A 48 3.99 -20.66 -8.96
C ARG A 48 3.17 -20.19 -10.17
N THR A 49 3.07 -20.98 -11.23
CA THR A 49 2.15 -20.68 -12.33
C THR A 49 0.72 -20.71 -11.79
N ILE A 50 0.26 -19.58 -11.26
CA ILE A 50 -1.08 -19.32 -10.74
C ILE A 50 -1.70 -18.27 -11.66
N ASP A 51 -2.82 -18.63 -12.26
CA ASP A 51 -3.67 -17.70 -12.99
C ASP A 51 -4.21 -16.65 -12.00
N PRO A 52 -4.12 -15.34 -12.29
CA PRO A 52 -4.71 -14.31 -11.44
C PRO A 52 -6.22 -14.54 -11.26
N SER A 53 -6.64 -14.95 -10.06
CA SER A 53 -8.07 -15.10 -9.78
C SER A 53 -8.71 -13.74 -9.50
N THR A 54 -9.72 -13.35 -10.27
CA THR A 54 -10.52 -12.13 -10.03
C THR A 54 -11.77 -12.39 -9.20
N GLN A 55 -11.89 -13.55 -8.54
CA GLN A 55 -13.04 -13.88 -7.71
C GLN A 55 -13.02 -13.09 -6.40
N TYR A 56 -13.64 -11.90 -6.43
CA TYR A 56 -14.05 -11.22 -5.22
C TYR A 56 -15.17 -12.05 -4.56
N ARG A 57 -14.92 -12.59 -3.37
CA ARG A 57 -16.00 -13.12 -2.55
C ARG A 57 -16.85 -11.94 -2.09
N LEU A 58 -17.96 -11.72 -2.78
CA LEU A 58 -19.05 -10.88 -2.31
C LEU A 58 -19.75 -11.66 -1.19
N PHE A 59 -19.54 -11.25 0.05
CA PHE A 59 -20.33 -11.67 1.20
C PHE A 59 -21.26 -10.53 1.61
#